data_AF-A0A1R1Z1T1-F1
#
_entry.id   AF-A0A1R1Z1T1-F1
#
_cell.length_a   1.000
_cell.length_b   1.000
_cell.length_c   1.000
_cell.angle_alpha   90.00
_cell.angle_beta   90.00
_cell.angle_gamma   90.00
#
_symmetry.space_group_name_H-M   'P 1'
#
loop_
_entity.id
_entity.type
_entity.pdbx_description
1 polymer ?
#
loop_
_entity_poly.entity_id
_entity_poly.type
_entity_poly.pdbx_seq_one_letter_code
_entity_poly.pdbx_strand_id
1 'polypeptide(L)'
;MVLALLLIGAVQITPGSPVPLNPGDAVIAPSMIPDGPVTIFISLPSQRAWVYRNGVPIAVTTISSGRPGHRTPTGVFTILQKHADHRSSKYASAPMPFMQRLTWDGVALHGGDLPGYPASHGCIRLPKAFARWLYSVTRIGASVMVSDRLDAPTILPSATPLEEGPAPAAALPQHYTWQPARSPSGPVSLVVSERDRRIVVLRNGIEIGRATITLTAPVRDNAAYLLNSIDRTGAHWLRVPLPGEPDGAERELSDDDRAKAHLPDAFRAALRDLLKPGATLLVVRESLAEAGTGRKVRLLETGGQQP
;
A
#
# COMPACT_ATOMS: atom_id res chain seq x y z
N MET A 1 -32.37 -28.48 16.19
CA MET A 1 -32.65 -27.03 16.28
C MET A 1 -31.56 -26.42 17.16
N VAL A 2 -30.54 -25.80 16.56
CA VAL A 2 -29.58 -24.95 17.29
C VAL A 2 -29.51 -23.66 16.48
N LEU A 3 -30.23 -22.66 16.99
CA LEU A 3 -30.31 -21.33 16.44
C LEU A 3 -28.97 -20.63 16.75
N ALA A 4 -28.12 -20.43 15.75
CA ALA A 4 -26.95 -19.58 15.89
C ALA A 4 -27.44 -18.14 16.11
N LEU A 5 -27.28 -17.66 17.34
CA LEU A 5 -27.63 -16.30 17.75
C LEU A 5 -26.69 -15.34 17.01
N LEU A 6 -27.19 -14.63 16.00
CA LEU A 6 -26.52 -13.45 15.45
C LEU A 6 -26.56 -12.37 16.53
N LEU A 7 -25.47 -12.22 17.28
CA LEU A 7 -25.20 -11.01 18.04
C LEU A 7 -24.95 -9.87 17.04
N ILE A 8 -25.99 -9.10 16.73
CA ILE A 8 -25.89 -7.82 16.04
C ILE A 8 -25.41 -6.78 17.07
N GLY A 9 -24.17 -6.95 17.54
CA GLY A 9 -23.40 -5.85 18.11
C GLY A 9 -22.71 -5.15 16.95
N ALA A 10 -22.86 -3.83 16.81
CA ALA A 10 -22.12 -3.07 15.81
C ALA A 10 -20.63 -3.13 16.17
N VAL A 11 -19.91 -4.09 15.59
CA VAL A 11 -18.44 -4.15 15.71
C VAL A 11 -17.90 -2.90 15.04
N GLN A 12 -17.56 -1.89 15.85
CA GLN A 12 -16.81 -0.74 15.39
C GLN A 12 -15.41 -1.23 15.05
N ILE A 13 -14.98 -1.06 13.81
CA ILE A 13 -13.58 -1.27 13.44
C ILE A 13 -12.84 -0.03 13.92
N THR A 14 -12.45 -0.02 15.19
CA THR A 14 -11.60 1.04 15.73
C THR A 14 -10.17 0.76 15.26
N PRO A 15 -9.51 1.72 14.59
CA PRO A 15 -8.09 1.58 14.29
C PRO A 15 -7.29 1.34 15.59
N GLY A 16 -6.33 0.42 15.58
CA GLY A 16 -5.48 0.16 16.75
C GLY A 16 -6.03 -0.85 17.76
N SER A 17 -7.35 -1.03 17.84
CA SER A 17 -7.96 -2.04 18.70
C SER A 17 -7.77 -3.47 18.15
N PRO A 18 -7.35 -4.46 18.97
CA PRO A 18 -7.26 -5.84 18.54
C PRO A 18 -8.66 -6.38 18.18
N VAL A 19 -8.89 -6.63 16.89
CA VAL A 19 -10.08 -7.37 16.45
C VAL A 19 -9.75 -8.87 16.47
N PRO A 20 -10.28 -9.68 17.40
CA PRO A 20 -10.03 -11.12 17.39
C PRO A 20 -10.64 -11.72 16.12
N LEU A 21 -9.84 -12.45 15.34
CA LEU A 21 -10.25 -13.07 14.07
C LEU A 21 -9.62 -14.46 13.99
N ASN A 22 -10.43 -15.46 13.66
CA ASN A 22 -9.94 -16.80 13.30
C ASN A 22 -9.53 -16.82 11.81
N PRO A 23 -8.72 -17.79 11.39
CA PRO A 23 -8.42 -17.98 9.97
C PRO A 23 -9.70 -18.10 9.13
N GLY A 24 -9.82 -17.26 8.11
CA GLY A 24 -11.02 -17.18 7.28
C GLY A 24 -12.00 -16.07 7.67
N ASP A 25 -11.83 -15.46 8.85
CA ASP A 25 -12.73 -14.40 9.32
C ASP A 25 -12.44 -13.05 8.65
N ALA A 26 -13.49 -12.26 8.54
CA ALA A 26 -13.45 -10.86 8.12
C ALA A 26 -14.55 -10.07 8.83
N VAL A 27 -14.27 -8.80 9.11
CA VAL A 27 -15.25 -7.82 9.60
C VAL A 27 -15.30 -6.67 8.61
N ILE A 28 -16.50 -6.29 8.20
CA ILE A 28 -16.78 -5.17 7.30
C ILE A 28 -17.66 -4.19 8.07
N ALA A 29 -17.26 -2.92 8.13
CA ALA A 29 -18.05 -1.89 8.78
C ALA A 29 -19.32 -1.56 7.96
N PRO A 30 -20.44 -1.19 8.59
CA PRO A 30 -21.65 -0.74 7.90
C PRO A 30 -21.38 0.46 6.98
N SER A 31 -21.96 0.44 5.78
CA SER A 31 -21.68 1.42 4.71
C SER A 31 -22.36 2.77 4.96
N MET A 32 -21.72 3.64 5.75
CA MET A 32 -22.06 5.07 5.85
C MET A 32 -20.88 6.00 5.47
N ILE A 33 -19.82 5.43 4.90
CA ILE A 33 -18.59 6.17 4.57
C ILE A 33 -18.64 6.63 3.11
N PRO A 34 -18.49 7.95 2.84
CA PRO A 34 -18.48 8.48 1.49
C PRO A 34 -17.49 7.76 0.57
N ASP A 35 -17.83 7.67 -0.71
CA ASP A 35 -16.90 7.13 -1.71
C ASP A 35 -15.60 7.93 -1.76
N GLY A 36 -14.51 7.23 -2.08
CA GLY A 36 -13.19 7.84 -2.19
C GLY A 36 -12.08 6.81 -2.34
N PRO A 37 -10.81 7.25 -2.36
CA PRO A 37 -9.65 6.36 -2.45
C PRO A 37 -9.70 5.26 -1.40
N VAL A 38 -9.43 4.03 -1.87
CA VAL A 38 -9.26 2.85 -1.02
C VAL A 38 -7.78 2.53 -0.93
N THR A 39 -7.31 2.35 0.30
CA THR A 39 -5.94 1.92 0.61
C THR A 39 -6.01 0.64 1.43
N ILE A 40 -5.15 -0.32 1.11
CA ILE A 40 -5.09 -1.60 1.79
C ILE A 40 -3.72 -1.72 2.47
N PHE A 41 -3.72 -2.04 3.76
CA PHE A 41 -2.50 -2.32 4.53
C PHE A 41 -2.47 -3.81 4.86
N ILE A 42 -1.37 -4.47 4.52
CA ILE A 42 -1.17 -5.90 4.68
C ILE A 42 0.00 -6.12 5.61
N SER A 43 -0.29 -6.75 6.74
CA SER A 43 0.71 -7.18 7.68
C SER A 43 1.00 -8.66 7.50
N LEU A 44 2.24 -8.97 7.11
CA LEU A 44 2.71 -10.34 6.96
C LEU A 44 2.91 -11.06 8.31
N PRO A 45 3.38 -10.45 9.41
CA PRO A 45 3.57 -11.16 10.68
C PRO A 45 2.23 -11.57 11.30
N SER A 46 1.25 -10.67 11.38
CA SER A 46 -0.08 -10.98 11.91
C SER A 46 -1.02 -11.70 10.93
N GLN A 47 -0.60 -11.88 9.67
CA GLN A 47 -1.45 -12.42 8.60
C GLN A 47 -2.82 -11.71 8.53
N ARG A 48 -2.79 -10.38 8.44
CA ARG A 48 -3.99 -9.55 8.37
C ARG A 48 -3.94 -8.51 7.26
N ALA A 49 -5.11 -8.15 6.76
CA ALA A 49 -5.29 -7.01 5.86
C ALA A 49 -6.34 -6.06 6.42
N TRP A 50 -6.04 -4.77 6.37
CA TRP A 50 -6.92 -3.67 6.77
C TRP A 50 -7.23 -2.81 5.56
N VAL A 51 -8.49 -2.42 5.42
CA VAL A 51 -8.98 -1.66 4.27
C VAL A 51 -9.48 -0.33 4.78
N TYR A 52 -8.96 0.75 4.22
CA TYR A 52 -9.33 2.11 4.56
C TYR A 52 -9.98 2.77 3.35
N ARG A 53 -10.97 3.61 3.59
CA ARG A 53 -11.58 4.50 2.60
C ARG A 53 -11.58 5.90 3.17
N ASN A 54 -10.97 6.84 2.44
CA ASN A 54 -10.79 8.22 2.93
C ASN A 54 -10.17 8.28 4.34
N GLY A 55 -9.18 7.43 4.61
CA GLY A 55 -8.51 7.35 5.92
C GLY A 55 -9.33 6.68 7.04
N VAL A 56 -10.59 6.33 6.81
CA VAL A 56 -11.43 5.61 7.78
C VAL A 56 -11.33 4.10 7.54
N PRO A 57 -11.05 3.26 8.56
CA PRO A 57 -11.07 1.81 8.39
C PRO A 57 -12.49 1.32 8.08
N ILE A 58 -12.61 0.53 7.02
CA ILE A 58 -13.89 -0.01 6.55
C ILE A 58 -13.96 -1.53 6.59
N ALA A 59 -12.80 -2.19 6.74
CA ALA A 59 -12.74 -3.62 6.94
C ALA A 59 -11.41 -4.10 7.52
N VAL A 60 -11.44 -5.26 8.14
CA VAL A 60 -10.28 -6.06 8.54
C VAL A 60 -10.53 -7.54 8.21
N THR A 61 -9.51 -8.26 7.77
CA THR A 61 -9.62 -9.70 7.48
C THR A 61 -8.30 -10.42 7.76
N THR A 62 -8.38 -11.74 7.96
CA THR A 62 -7.22 -12.62 7.92
C THR A 62 -6.76 -12.87 6.48
N ILE A 63 -5.49 -13.22 6.30
CA ILE A 63 -4.92 -13.58 5.00
C ILE A 63 -4.13 -14.90 5.08
N SER A 64 -3.78 -15.46 3.93
CA SER A 64 -2.66 -16.41 3.83
C SER A 64 -1.69 -15.95 2.74
N SER A 65 -0.50 -15.53 3.17
CA SER A 65 0.57 -14.99 2.33
C SER A 65 1.54 -16.08 1.84
N GLY A 66 2.61 -15.66 1.18
CA GLY A 66 3.65 -16.52 0.61
C GLY A 66 4.44 -17.32 1.64
N ARG A 67 4.54 -18.64 1.43
CA ARG A 67 5.31 -19.57 2.27
C ARG A 67 6.83 -19.35 2.15
N PRO A 68 7.68 -19.93 3.02
CA PRO A 68 9.12 -19.93 2.83
C PRO A 68 9.52 -20.41 1.43
N GLY A 69 10.46 -19.72 0.77
CA GLY A 69 10.84 -19.96 -0.63
C GLY A 69 9.93 -19.30 -1.68
N HIS A 70 8.75 -18.80 -1.28
CA HIS A 70 7.83 -18.05 -2.14
C HIS A 70 7.23 -16.84 -1.41
N ARG A 71 8.07 -16.08 -0.72
CA ARG A 71 7.66 -14.95 0.13
C ARG A 71 6.90 -13.91 -0.69
N THR A 72 5.81 -13.40 -0.13
CA THR A 72 5.13 -12.21 -0.68
C THR A 72 6.09 -11.01 -0.60
N PRO A 73 6.28 -10.26 -1.69
CA PRO A 73 7.15 -9.08 -1.67
C PRO A 73 6.55 -7.98 -0.78
N THR A 74 7.40 -7.29 -0.02
CA THR A 74 7.04 -6.09 0.74
C THR A 74 7.21 -4.83 -0.12
N GLY A 75 6.51 -3.76 0.22
CA GLY A 75 6.52 -2.50 -0.51
C GLY A 75 5.13 -1.90 -0.70
N VAL A 76 5.06 -0.84 -1.51
CA VAL A 76 3.81 -0.20 -1.90
C VAL A 76 3.51 -0.55 -3.35
N PHE A 77 2.35 -1.17 -3.56
CA PHE A 77 1.85 -1.62 -4.85
C PHE A 77 0.60 -0.85 -5.22
N THR A 78 0.23 -0.93 -6.49
CA THR A 78 -1.08 -0.49 -6.97
C THR A 78 -1.80 -1.68 -7.59
N ILE A 79 -3.13 -1.67 -7.54
CA ILE A 79 -3.92 -2.69 -8.24
C ILE A 79 -3.80 -2.43 -9.74
N LEU A 80 -3.07 -3.29 -10.45
CA LEU A 80 -2.76 -3.17 -11.88
C LEU A 80 -3.88 -3.73 -12.76
N GLN A 81 -4.52 -4.81 -12.31
CA GLN A 81 -5.55 -5.53 -13.06
C GLN A 81 -6.55 -6.13 -12.10
N LYS A 82 -7.80 -6.27 -12.56
CA LYS A 82 -8.87 -6.95 -11.83
C LYS A 82 -9.54 -7.98 -12.74
N HIS A 83 -9.73 -9.21 -12.25
CA HIS A 83 -10.41 -10.26 -13.00
C HIS A 83 -11.18 -11.20 -12.06
N ALA A 84 -12.50 -11.25 -12.19
CA ALA A 84 -13.38 -11.98 -11.26
C ALA A 84 -13.16 -13.51 -11.30
N ASP A 85 -12.98 -14.09 -12.49
CA ASP A 85 -12.86 -15.55 -12.67
C ASP A 85 -11.46 -15.97 -13.14
N HIS A 86 -10.42 -15.39 -12.53
CA HIS A 86 -9.05 -15.61 -13.01
C HIS A 86 -8.58 -17.04 -12.71
N ARG A 87 -7.74 -17.58 -13.60
CA ARG A 87 -7.02 -18.83 -13.39
C ARG A 87 -5.53 -18.59 -13.61
N SER A 88 -4.69 -19.13 -12.73
CA SER A 88 -3.25 -18.91 -12.80
C SER A 88 -2.64 -19.54 -14.06
N SER A 89 -1.95 -18.74 -14.87
CA SER A 89 -1.17 -19.23 -16.02
C SER A 89 0.11 -19.98 -15.59
N LYS A 90 0.58 -19.78 -14.35
CA LYS A 90 1.82 -20.35 -13.81
C LYS A 90 1.60 -21.61 -12.97
N TYR A 91 0.42 -21.77 -12.38
CA TYR A 91 0.11 -22.84 -11.44
C TYR A 91 -1.06 -23.69 -11.92
N ALA A 92 -0.86 -24.45 -12.99
CA ALA A 92 -1.80 -25.45 -13.51
C ALA A 92 -3.27 -24.97 -13.61
N SER A 93 -3.49 -23.71 -14.01
CA SER A 93 -4.84 -23.11 -14.06
C SER A 93 -5.57 -23.13 -12.71
N ALA A 94 -4.86 -23.02 -11.58
CA ALA A 94 -5.47 -22.92 -10.27
C ALA A 94 -6.42 -21.69 -10.20
N PRO A 95 -7.64 -21.85 -9.65
CA PRO A 95 -8.61 -20.76 -9.59
C PRO A 95 -8.14 -19.65 -8.63
N MET A 96 -8.25 -18.41 -9.08
CA MET A 96 -7.92 -17.19 -8.33
C MET A 96 -9.14 -16.24 -8.39
N PRO A 97 -10.25 -16.59 -7.72
CA PRO A 97 -11.47 -15.79 -7.77
C PRO A 97 -11.25 -14.38 -7.22
N PHE A 98 -11.85 -13.38 -7.87
CA PHE A 98 -11.75 -11.96 -7.51
C PHE A 98 -10.30 -11.46 -7.47
N MET A 99 -9.50 -11.89 -8.44
CA MET A 99 -8.09 -11.53 -8.55
C MET A 99 -7.90 -10.03 -8.73
N GLN A 100 -6.95 -9.46 -7.97
CA GLN A 100 -6.47 -8.09 -8.08
C GLN A 100 -4.93 -8.11 -8.12
N ARG A 101 -4.36 -7.89 -9.30
CA ARG A 101 -2.92 -8.02 -9.57
C ARG A 101 -2.15 -6.86 -8.96
N LEU A 102 -1.05 -7.16 -8.28
CA LEU A 102 -0.13 -6.18 -7.69
C LEU A 102 1.17 -6.05 -8.48
N THR A 103 1.57 -7.13 -9.14
CA THR A 103 2.83 -7.19 -9.87
C THR A 103 2.67 -7.88 -11.21
N TRP A 104 3.51 -7.51 -12.18
CA TRP A 104 3.49 -8.14 -13.50
C TRP A 104 4.00 -9.59 -13.48
N ASP A 105 4.88 -9.93 -12.53
CA ASP A 105 5.38 -11.30 -12.32
C ASP A 105 4.37 -12.24 -11.63
N GLY A 106 3.21 -11.73 -11.18
CA GLY A 106 2.04 -12.56 -10.85
C GLY A 106 1.55 -12.53 -9.41
N VAL A 107 2.09 -11.68 -8.53
CA VAL A 107 1.57 -11.50 -7.18
C VAL A 107 0.24 -10.74 -7.23
N ALA A 108 -0.76 -11.24 -6.53
CA ALA A 108 -2.11 -10.70 -6.51
C ALA A 108 -2.81 -10.94 -5.17
N LEU A 109 -3.85 -10.14 -4.89
CA LEU A 109 -4.89 -10.52 -3.92
C LEU A 109 -5.93 -11.38 -4.63
N HIS A 110 -6.42 -12.45 -3.99
CA HIS A 110 -7.54 -13.23 -4.52
C HIS A 110 -8.18 -14.09 -3.42
N GLY A 111 -9.38 -14.60 -3.67
CA GLY A 111 -10.01 -15.59 -2.81
C GLY A 111 -9.26 -16.93 -2.84
N GLY A 112 -9.12 -17.59 -1.69
CA GLY A 112 -8.49 -18.92 -1.60
C GLY A 112 -8.56 -19.51 -0.19
N ASP A 113 -7.85 -20.61 0.03
CA ASP A 113 -7.82 -21.28 1.34
C ASP A 113 -6.91 -20.54 2.33
N LEU A 114 -7.38 -20.39 3.56
CA LEU A 114 -6.66 -19.71 4.64
C LEU A 114 -6.40 -20.69 5.80
N PRO A 115 -5.29 -21.46 5.77
CA PRO A 115 -5.00 -22.47 6.80
C PRO A 115 -4.50 -21.86 8.13
N GLY A 116 -4.50 -20.54 8.27
CA GLY A 116 -4.01 -19.83 9.45
C GLY A 116 -2.50 -19.53 9.46
N TYR A 117 -1.78 -19.86 8.39
CA TYR A 117 -0.35 -19.57 8.22
C TYR A 117 -0.01 -19.24 6.75
N PRO A 118 1.18 -18.67 6.47
CA PRO A 118 1.64 -18.41 5.10
C PRO A 118 1.77 -19.72 4.30
N ALA A 119 0.94 -19.89 3.27
CA ALA A 119 0.89 -21.11 2.48
C ALA A 119 0.96 -20.88 0.96
N SER A 120 0.85 -19.64 0.48
CA SER A 120 0.75 -19.32 -0.94
C SER A 120 2.11 -19.36 -1.66
N HIS A 121 2.08 -19.23 -2.98
CA HIS A 121 3.27 -19.04 -3.83
C HIS A 121 3.60 -17.56 -4.07
N GLY A 122 3.27 -16.69 -3.11
CA GLY A 122 3.56 -15.25 -3.15
C GLY A 122 2.29 -14.38 -3.13
N CYS A 123 1.18 -14.87 -3.67
CA CYS A 123 -0.11 -14.17 -3.63
C CYS A 123 -0.64 -14.00 -2.19
N ILE A 124 -1.53 -13.04 -1.99
CA ILE A 124 -2.26 -12.83 -0.74
C ILE A 124 -3.65 -13.44 -0.89
N ARG A 125 -3.89 -14.57 -0.21
CA ARG A 125 -5.20 -15.23 -0.20
C ARG A 125 -6.11 -14.60 0.84
N LEU A 126 -7.36 -14.38 0.46
CA LEU A 126 -8.43 -13.77 1.25
C LEU A 126 -9.61 -14.74 1.38
N PRO A 127 -10.45 -14.60 2.43
CA PRO A 127 -11.73 -15.30 2.47
C PRO A 127 -12.54 -14.98 1.20
N LYS A 128 -13.14 -15.97 0.55
CA LYS A 128 -13.74 -15.78 -0.78
C LYS A 128 -14.84 -14.70 -0.80
N ALA A 129 -15.69 -14.66 0.22
CA ALA A 129 -16.72 -13.63 0.37
C ALA A 129 -16.10 -12.23 0.54
N PHE A 130 -15.04 -12.14 1.35
CA PHE A 130 -14.30 -10.90 1.52
C PHE A 130 -13.60 -10.46 0.22
N ALA A 131 -13.00 -11.38 -0.52
CA ALA A 131 -12.36 -11.09 -1.81
C ALA A 131 -13.36 -10.50 -2.81
N ARG A 132 -14.59 -11.04 -2.85
CA ARG A 132 -15.70 -10.50 -3.66
C ARG A 132 -16.05 -9.07 -3.25
N TRP A 133 -16.20 -8.83 -1.96
CA TRP A 133 -16.49 -7.50 -1.42
C TRP A 133 -15.35 -6.51 -1.68
N LEU A 134 -14.11 -6.91 -1.43
CA LEU A 134 -12.92 -6.10 -1.69
C LEU A 134 -12.87 -5.72 -3.18
N TYR A 135 -13.19 -6.68 -4.05
CA TYR A 135 -13.28 -6.46 -5.49
C TYR A 135 -14.39 -5.49 -5.87
N SER A 136 -15.50 -5.37 -5.15
CA SER A 136 -16.52 -4.37 -5.47
C SER A 136 -16.15 -2.96 -5.00
N VAL A 137 -15.32 -2.83 -3.94
CA VAL A 137 -14.97 -1.51 -3.36
C VAL A 137 -13.68 -0.92 -3.90
N THR A 138 -12.75 -1.72 -4.42
CA THR A 138 -11.49 -1.21 -5.00
C THR A 138 -11.64 -0.87 -6.48
N ARG A 139 -10.69 -0.09 -7.01
CA ARG A 139 -10.52 0.19 -8.44
C ARG A 139 -9.07 -0.08 -8.85
N ILE A 140 -8.81 -0.18 -10.15
CA ILE A 140 -7.44 -0.14 -10.67
C ILE A 140 -6.77 1.14 -10.14
N GLY A 141 -5.55 1.00 -9.65
CA GLY A 141 -4.76 2.08 -9.08
C GLY A 141 -4.88 2.28 -7.57
N ALA A 142 -5.80 1.59 -6.90
CA ALA A 142 -5.87 1.61 -5.43
C ALA A 142 -4.55 1.09 -4.82
N SER A 143 -4.08 1.76 -3.76
CA SER A 143 -2.77 1.49 -3.15
C SER A 143 -2.84 0.32 -2.18
N VAL A 144 -1.82 -0.54 -2.22
CA VAL A 144 -1.68 -1.72 -1.37
C VAL A 144 -0.29 -1.71 -0.75
N MET A 145 -0.20 -1.51 0.55
CA MET A 145 1.05 -1.58 1.29
C MET A 145 1.20 -2.96 1.91
N VAL A 146 2.29 -3.65 1.60
CA VAL A 146 2.65 -4.94 2.18
C VAL A 146 3.89 -4.76 3.05
N SER A 147 3.80 -5.12 4.32
CA SER A 147 4.89 -4.94 5.26
C SER A 147 5.06 -6.16 6.16
N ASP A 148 6.30 -6.36 6.60
CA ASP A 148 6.69 -7.31 7.62
C ASP A 148 6.75 -6.69 9.03
N ARG A 149 6.22 -5.47 9.23
CA ARG A 149 6.34 -4.71 10.49
C ARG A 149 5.08 -3.96 10.96
N LEU A 150 3.94 -4.15 10.31
CA LEU A 150 2.71 -3.36 10.53
C LEU A 150 1.93 -3.69 11.82
N ASP A 151 2.52 -4.37 12.81
CA ASP A 151 1.78 -4.86 14.00
C ASP A 151 2.23 -4.27 15.36
N ALA A 152 3.27 -3.44 15.43
CA ALA A 152 3.67 -2.78 16.67
C ALA A 152 4.61 -1.59 16.45
N PRO A 153 4.61 -0.57 17.33
CA PRO A 153 5.72 0.36 17.44
C PRO A 153 7.00 -0.45 17.67
N THR A 154 7.99 -0.22 16.82
CA THR A 154 9.28 -0.89 16.95
C THR A 154 10.00 -0.33 18.19
N ILE A 155 9.77 -0.91 19.39
CA ILE A 155 10.81 -0.85 20.44
C ILE A 155 11.83 -1.93 20.08
N LEU A 156 12.74 -1.60 19.18
CA LEU A 156 14.03 -2.27 19.18
C LEU A 156 14.80 -1.75 20.40
N PRO A 157 15.44 -2.62 21.21
CA PRO A 157 16.51 -2.14 22.07
C PRO A 157 17.54 -1.44 21.17
N SER A 158 17.93 -0.24 21.59
CA SER A 158 19.00 0.51 20.96
C SER A 158 20.28 -0.31 20.84
N ALA A 159 21.06 0.03 19.80
CA ALA A 159 22.46 -0.31 19.57
C ALA A 159 22.77 -1.65 18.87
N THR A 160 22.98 -1.54 17.55
CA THR A 160 24.33 -1.77 17.02
C THR A 160 24.65 -0.61 16.08
N PRO A 161 25.79 0.09 16.23
CA PRO A 161 26.25 1.00 15.20
C PRO A 161 26.48 0.17 13.93
N LEU A 162 25.70 0.44 12.89
CA LEU A 162 26.08 -0.02 11.56
C LEU A 162 27.39 0.69 11.22
N GLU A 163 28.44 -0.10 10.98
CA GLU A 163 29.71 0.38 10.44
C GLU A 163 29.45 1.38 9.30
N GLU A 164 30.03 2.56 9.44
CA GLU A 164 30.15 3.56 8.38
C GLU A 164 31.04 2.98 7.27
N GLY A 165 30.45 2.22 6.35
CA GLY A 165 31.04 2.06 5.02
C GLY A 165 31.08 3.43 4.35
N PRO A 166 32.17 3.80 3.64
CA PRO A 166 32.32 5.14 3.10
C PRO A 166 31.15 5.42 2.17
N ALA A 167 30.37 6.45 2.52
CA ALA A 167 29.38 7.01 1.62
C ALA A 167 30.12 7.41 0.33
N PRO A 168 29.73 6.93 -0.86
CA PRO A 168 30.21 7.55 -2.07
C PRO A 168 29.66 8.97 -2.10
N ALA A 169 30.54 9.93 -1.78
CA ALA A 169 30.39 11.32 -2.13
C ALA A 169 30.43 11.41 -3.66
N ALA A 170 29.27 11.28 -4.28
CA ALA A 170 29.05 11.69 -5.67
C ALA A 170 27.77 12.52 -5.69
N ALA A 171 27.91 13.82 -5.92
CA ALA A 171 26.78 14.71 -6.17
C ALA A 171 25.97 14.16 -7.35
N LEU A 172 24.76 13.64 -7.07
CA LEU A 172 23.83 13.24 -8.12
C LEU A 172 23.11 14.48 -8.65
N PRO A 173 23.00 14.65 -9.97
CA PRO A 173 22.27 15.78 -10.55
C PRO A 173 20.79 15.76 -10.14
N GLN A 174 20.20 16.96 -10.00
CA GLN A 174 18.82 17.19 -9.59
C GLN A 174 17.82 16.60 -10.61
N HIS A 175 17.47 15.32 -10.48
CA HIS A 175 16.51 14.66 -11.36
C HIS A 175 15.20 14.40 -10.62
N TYR A 176 14.24 15.29 -10.81
CA TYR A 176 12.83 14.95 -10.66
C TYR A 176 12.23 14.72 -12.05
N THR A 177 11.18 13.91 -12.11
CA THR A 177 10.32 13.81 -13.29
C THR A 177 8.91 14.23 -12.89
N TRP A 178 8.23 14.97 -13.77
CA TRP A 178 6.86 15.41 -13.55
C TRP A 178 6.07 15.34 -14.86
N GLN A 179 5.04 14.51 -14.89
CA GLN A 179 4.23 14.17 -16.07
C GLN A 179 2.74 14.01 -15.67
N PRO A 180 2.07 15.08 -15.19
CA PRO A 180 0.69 15.02 -14.71
C PRO A 180 -0.31 14.61 -15.80
N ALA A 181 0.04 14.80 -17.08
CA ALA A 181 -0.79 14.41 -18.22
C ALA A 181 -0.97 12.89 -18.37
N ARG A 182 -0.09 12.06 -17.79
CA ARG A 182 -0.21 10.58 -17.84
C ARG A 182 -1.47 10.05 -17.14
N SER A 183 -2.01 10.81 -16.18
CA SER A 183 -3.31 10.56 -15.57
C SER A 183 -3.95 11.90 -15.25
N PRO A 184 -4.82 12.45 -16.10
CA PRO A 184 -5.33 13.82 -15.96
C PRO A 184 -6.21 14.06 -14.72
N SER A 185 -6.88 13.04 -14.21
CA SER A 185 -7.81 13.16 -13.07
C SER A 185 -7.67 11.97 -12.11
N GLY A 186 -8.32 12.03 -10.94
CA GLY A 186 -8.38 10.93 -9.97
C GLY A 186 -7.63 11.19 -8.66
N PRO A 187 -7.77 10.29 -7.67
CA PRO A 187 -7.08 10.37 -6.39
C PRO A 187 -5.56 10.39 -6.56
N VAL A 188 -4.91 11.16 -5.68
CA VAL A 188 -3.45 11.32 -5.62
C VAL A 188 -2.92 10.60 -4.39
N SER A 189 -1.89 9.79 -4.59
CA SER A 189 -1.13 9.14 -3.51
C SER A 189 0.34 9.52 -3.63
N LEU A 190 0.91 9.98 -2.53
CA LEU A 190 2.33 10.22 -2.37
C LEU A 190 2.94 9.03 -1.63
N VAL A 191 4.08 8.55 -2.10
CA VAL A 191 4.83 7.50 -1.42
C VAL A 191 6.25 7.96 -1.21
N VAL A 192 6.66 8.11 0.05
CA VAL A 192 8.03 8.43 0.46
C VAL A 192 8.67 7.14 0.95
N SER A 193 9.73 6.70 0.28
CA SER A 193 10.56 5.59 0.75
C SER A 193 11.84 6.11 1.38
N GLU A 194 12.06 5.71 2.63
CA GLU A 194 13.31 5.99 3.35
C GLU A 194 14.48 5.26 2.70
N ARG A 195 14.32 3.96 2.41
CA ARG A 195 15.36 3.11 1.82
C ARG A 195 15.82 3.60 0.46
N ASP A 196 14.90 4.05 -0.39
CA ASP A 196 15.23 4.54 -1.72
C ASP A 196 15.54 6.05 -1.75
N ARG A 197 15.36 6.75 -0.61
CA ARG A 197 15.45 8.22 -0.49
C ARG A 197 14.70 8.92 -1.62
N ARG A 198 13.48 8.47 -1.88
CA ARG A 198 12.66 8.89 -3.03
C ARG A 198 11.22 9.15 -2.63
N ILE A 199 10.63 10.17 -3.25
CA ILE A 199 9.17 10.34 -3.31
C ILE A 199 8.65 9.95 -4.70
N VAL A 200 7.52 9.26 -4.73
CA VAL A 200 6.75 8.94 -5.94
C VAL A 200 5.35 9.51 -5.79
N VAL A 201 4.83 10.09 -6.88
CA VAL A 201 3.50 10.67 -6.97
C VAL A 201 2.69 9.86 -7.96
N LEU A 202 1.63 9.25 -7.44
CA LEU A 202 0.71 8.41 -8.19
C LEU A 202 -0.63 9.14 -8.34
N ARG A 203 -1.25 9.04 -9.52
CA ARG A 203 -2.65 9.39 -9.72
C ARG A 203 -3.37 8.24 -10.41
N ASN A 204 -4.45 7.75 -9.82
CA ASN A 204 -5.06 6.45 -10.19
C ASN A 204 -4.02 5.31 -10.27
N GLY A 205 -3.04 5.32 -9.36
CA GLY A 205 -1.93 4.35 -9.35
C GLY A 205 -0.99 4.41 -10.55
N ILE A 206 -1.14 5.38 -11.45
CA ILE A 206 -0.17 5.69 -12.51
C ILE A 206 0.83 6.69 -11.94
N GLU A 207 2.11 6.39 -12.09
CA GLU A 207 3.14 7.36 -11.71
C GLU A 207 3.12 8.58 -12.64
N ILE A 208 2.91 9.73 -12.02
CA ILE A 208 2.94 11.04 -12.68
C ILE A 208 4.11 11.90 -12.19
N GLY A 209 4.88 11.45 -11.21
CA GLY A 209 6.11 12.12 -10.83
C GLY A 209 6.95 11.33 -9.84
N ARG A 210 8.25 11.65 -9.80
CA ARG A 210 9.19 11.16 -8.79
C ARG A 210 10.28 12.18 -8.56
N ALA A 211 10.84 12.20 -7.37
CA ALA A 211 12.00 13.02 -7.02
C ALA A 211 12.82 12.35 -5.94
N THR A 212 14.13 12.63 -5.92
CA THR A 212 14.95 12.38 -4.73
C THR A 212 14.45 13.26 -3.58
N ILE A 213 14.42 12.71 -2.38
CA ILE A 213 14.05 13.43 -1.15
C ILE A 213 15.19 13.33 -0.14
N THR A 214 15.55 14.47 0.45
CA THR A 214 16.51 14.50 1.56
C THR A 214 15.73 14.36 2.87
N LEU A 215 16.08 13.36 3.68
CA LEU A 215 15.51 13.16 5.01
C LEU A 215 16.59 13.48 6.04
N THR A 216 16.35 14.46 6.91
CA THR A 216 17.29 14.89 7.96
C THR A 216 17.22 14.01 9.21
N ALA A 217 16.21 13.14 9.31
CA ALA A 217 16.07 12.12 10.33
C ALA A 217 15.60 10.79 9.70
N PRO A 218 15.97 9.64 10.27
CA PRO A 218 15.49 8.35 9.78
C PRO A 218 14.00 8.16 10.04
N VAL A 219 13.30 7.55 9.08
CA VAL A 219 11.93 7.06 9.28
C VAL A 219 12.00 5.79 10.13
N ARG A 220 11.44 5.84 11.35
CA ARG A 220 11.50 4.73 12.31
C ARG A 220 10.42 3.68 12.07
N ASP A 221 9.21 4.14 11.75
CA ASP A 221 8.03 3.32 11.55
C ASP A 221 7.31 3.76 10.28
N ASN A 222 6.55 2.82 9.71
CA ASN A 222 5.68 3.11 8.59
C ASN A 222 4.52 4.00 9.05
N ALA A 223 4.11 4.95 8.22
CA ALA A 223 3.04 5.88 8.54
C ALA A 223 2.18 6.17 7.31
N ALA A 224 0.90 6.41 7.54
CA ALA A 224 -0.03 6.84 6.53
C ALA A 224 -0.70 8.14 6.98
N TYR A 225 -0.95 9.03 6.02
CA TYR A 225 -1.59 10.31 6.25
C TYR A 225 -2.64 10.58 5.18
N LEU A 226 -3.70 11.26 5.58
CA LEU A 226 -4.74 11.79 4.72
C LEU A 226 -4.65 13.31 4.72
N LEU A 227 -4.64 13.92 3.54
CA LEU A 227 -4.76 15.37 3.42
C LEU A 227 -6.21 15.77 3.74
N ASN A 228 -6.42 16.39 4.89
CA ASN A 228 -7.74 16.76 5.38
C ASN A 228 -8.21 18.11 4.82
N SER A 229 -7.34 19.12 4.86
CA SER A 229 -7.64 20.47 4.37
C SER A 229 -6.39 21.16 3.85
N ILE A 230 -6.57 22.25 3.11
CA ILE A 230 -5.50 23.17 2.74
C ILE A 230 -6.02 24.58 3.03
N ASP A 231 -5.30 25.35 3.85
CA ASP A 231 -5.64 26.74 4.17
C ASP A 231 -4.44 27.68 3.95
N ARG A 232 -4.50 28.90 4.51
CA ARG A 232 -3.44 29.91 4.37
C ARG A 232 -2.12 29.51 5.06
N THR A 233 -2.17 28.63 6.05
CA THR A 233 -1.02 28.11 6.80
C THR A 233 -0.41 26.89 6.11
N GLY A 234 -1.20 26.17 5.30
CA GLY A 234 -0.71 25.14 4.40
C GLY A 234 -1.62 23.91 4.32
N ALA A 235 -1.03 22.78 3.94
CA ALA A 235 -1.72 21.50 3.88
C ALA A 235 -1.86 20.89 5.30
N HIS A 236 -3.00 20.35 5.67
CA HIS A 236 -3.22 19.72 6.98
C HIS A 236 -3.33 18.20 6.80
N TRP A 237 -2.27 17.49 7.17
CA TRP A 237 -2.18 16.04 7.00
C TRP A 237 -2.52 15.34 8.31
N LEU A 238 -3.62 14.59 8.33
CA LEU A 238 -4.02 13.79 9.49
C LEU A 238 -3.43 12.39 9.38
N ARG A 239 -2.77 11.93 10.44
CA ARG A 239 -2.25 10.58 10.50
C ARG A 239 -3.39 9.57 10.56
N VAL A 240 -3.33 8.60 9.65
CA VAL A 240 -4.23 7.45 9.63
C VAL A 240 -3.65 6.42 10.61
N PRO A 241 -4.36 6.07 11.67
CA PRO A 241 -3.91 5.07 12.63
C PRO A 241 -3.78 3.70 11.95
N LEU A 242 -2.59 3.12 12.08
CA LEU A 242 -2.27 1.80 11.52
C LEU A 242 -2.58 0.69 12.54
N PRO A 243 -2.70 -0.56 12.08
CA PRO A 243 -2.93 -1.69 12.98
C PRO A 243 -1.85 -1.80 14.07
N GLY A 244 -2.25 -2.12 15.30
CA GLY A 244 -1.31 -2.29 16.42
C GLY A 244 -0.83 -0.99 17.08
N GLU A 245 -1.29 0.16 16.62
CA GLU A 245 -1.01 1.45 17.26
C GLU A 245 -2.03 1.78 18.35
N PRO A 246 -1.63 2.48 19.42
CA PRO A 246 -2.57 2.86 20.48
C PRO A 246 -3.66 3.80 19.96
N ASP A 247 -4.86 3.70 20.55
CA ASP A 247 -5.96 4.63 20.31
C ASP A 247 -5.47 6.09 20.53
N GLY A 248 -5.90 7.00 19.66
CA GLY A 248 -5.44 8.41 19.70
C GLY A 248 -4.10 8.67 19.00
N ALA A 249 -3.56 7.71 18.24
CA ALA A 249 -2.44 7.94 17.32
C ALA A 249 -2.79 8.87 16.13
N GLU A 250 -4.06 9.27 16.01
CA GLU A 250 -4.55 10.33 15.13
C GLU A 250 -3.95 11.67 15.55
N ARG A 251 -2.92 12.09 14.82
CA ARG A 251 -2.24 13.36 15.03
C ARG A 251 -2.02 14.04 13.71
N GLU A 252 -2.16 15.36 13.70
CA GLU A 252 -1.72 16.15 12.56
C GLU A 252 -0.20 16.09 12.41
N LEU A 253 0.27 15.99 11.17
CA LEU A 253 1.69 16.06 10.83
C LEU A 253 2.24 17.45 11.21
N SER A 254 3.11 17.46 12.22
CA SER A 254 3.69 18.68 12.78
C SER A 254 4.65 19.38 11.81
N ASP A 255 4.89 20.67 12.05
CA ASP A 255 5.88 21.43 11.28
C ASP A 255 7.29 20.86 11.42
N ASP A 256 7.64 20.38 12.61
CA ASP A 256 8.91 19.68 12.86
C ASP A 256 9.03 18.41 12.01
N ASP A 257 7.95 17.64 11.85
CA ASP A 257 7.97 16.45 11.01
C ASP A 257 8.10 16.80 9.53
N ARG A 258 7.46 17.88 9.08
CA ARG A 258 7.59 18.39 7.70
C ARG A 258 8.98 18.92 7.41
N ALA A 259 9.59 19.60 8.37
CA ALA A 259 10.94 20.12 8.27
C ALA A 259 12.00 19.01 8.11
N LYS A 260 11.67 17.76 8.46
CA LYS A 260 12.58 16.62 8.28
C LYS A 260 12.73 16.15 6.84
N ALA A 261 11.88 16.62 5.92
CA ALA A 261 11.83 16.14 4.54
C ALA A 261 11.97 17.31 3.55
N HIS A 262 13.02 17.28 2.75
CA HIS A 262 13.30 18.31 1.74
C HIS A 262 13.16 17.75 0.32
N LEU A 263 12.34 18.43 -0.47
CA LEU A 263 12.11 18.16 -1.88
C LEU A 263 12.74 19.27 -2.73
N PRO A 264 13.11 18.99 -3.99
CA PRO A 264 13.47 20.04 -4.95
C PRO A 264 12.36 21.09 -5.06
N ASP A 265 12.71 22.37 -5.08
CA ASP A 265 11.73 23.47 -5.00
C ASP A 265 10.68 23.43 -6.11
N ALA A 266 11.10 23.16 -7.34
CA ALA A 266 10.20 23.04 -8.48
C ALA A 266 9.22 21.85 -8.32
N PHE A 267 9.70 20.71 -7.81
CA PHE A 267 8.85 19.54 -7.55
C PHE A 267 7.86 19.82 -6.41
N ARG A 268 8.31 20.48 -5.35
CA ARG A 268 7.47 20.91 -4.24
C ARG A 268 6.37 21.88 -4.70
N ALA A 269 6.71 22.83 -5.58
CA ALA A 269 5.73 23.74 -6.16
C ALA A 269 4.68 22.99 -7.00
N ALA A 270 5.13 22.13 -7.91
CA ALA A 270 4.25 21.32 -8.74
C ALA A 270 3.34 20.39 -7.92
N LEU A 271 3.85 19.85 -6.81
CA LEU A 271 3.08 19.04 -5.88
C LEU A 271 1.99 19.88 -5.17
N ARG A 272 2.29 21.11 -4.74
CA ARG A 272 1.29 21.99 -4.11
C ARG A 272 0.11 22.26 -5.04
N ASP A 273 0.36 22.50 -6.32
CA ASP A 273 -0.69 22.77 -7.32
C ASP A 273 -1.58 21.54 -7.59
N LEU A 274 -1.04 20.34 -7.33
CA LEU A 274 -1.76 19.09 -7.50
C LEU A 274 -2.62 18.73 -6.29
N LEU A 275 -2.16 19.04 -5.08
CA LEU A 275 -2.75 18.52 -3.85
C LEU A 275 -4.16 19.07 -3.60
N LYS A 276 -5.05 18.17 -3.16
CA LYS A 276 -6.42 18.46 -2.75
C LYS A 276 -6.78 17.58 -1.56
N PRO A 277 -7.74 18.00 -0.71
CA PRO A 277 -8.30 17.14 0.32
C PRO A 277 -8.66 15.75 -0.24
N GLY A 278 -8.30 14.71 0.51
CA GLY A 278 -8.42 13.30 0.09
C GLY A 278 -7.16 12.70 -0.52
N ALA A 279 -6.11 13.48 -0.80
CA ALA A 279 -4.81 12.93 -1.16
C ALA A 279 -4.23 12.08 -0.01
N THR A 280 -3.52 11.00 -0.33
CA THR A 280 -2.85 10.17 0.68
C THR A 280 -1.33 10.34 0.64
N LEU A 281 -0.68 10.23 1.78
CA LEU A 281 0.78 10.19 1.91
C LEU A 281 1.16 8.93 2.69
N LEU A 282 1.94 8.07 2.08
CA LEU A 282 2.52 6.88 2.69
C LEU A 282 4.02 7.15 2.91
N VAL A 283 4.47 7.05 4.16
CA VAL A 283 5.88 7.13 4.51
C VAL A 283 6.30 5.74 4.94
N VAL A 284 7.21 5.14 4.16
CA VAL A 284 7.54 3.72 4.26
C VAL A 284 9.04 3.51 4.36
N ARG A 285 9.46 2.47 5.06
CA ARG A 285 10.87 2.05 5.14
C ARG A 285 11.25 1.09 4.03
N GLU A 286 10.25 0.48 3.41
CA GLU A 286 10.42 -0.45 2.30
C GLU A 286 10.92 0.25 1.04
N SER A 287 11.59 -0.51 0.18
CA SER A 287 11.94 -0.03 -1.16
C SER A 287 10.66 0.10 -1.99
N LEU A 288 10.62 1.09 -2.88
CA LEU A 288 9.60 1.25 -3.91
C LEU A 288 9.85 0.32 -5.10
N ALA A 289 10.76 -0.67 -4.94
CA ALA A 289 11.18 -1.61 -5.96
C ALA A 289 10.06 -1.88 -6.96
N GLU A 290 10.31 -1.51 -8.22
CA GLU A 290 9.51 -1.99 -9.33
C GLU A 290 9.49 -3.51 -9.19
N ALA A 291 8.33 -4.09 -8.91
CA ALA A 291 8.18 -5.54 -8.96
C ALA A 291 8.79 -5.99 -10.30
N GLY A 292 9.84 -6.79 -10.21
CA GLY A 292 10.93 -6.84 -11.18
C GLY A 292 10.47 -6.76 -12.63
N THR A 293 11.18 -5.93 -13.38
CA THR A 293 11.30 -6.02 -14.83
C THR A 293 11.45 -7.48 -15.25
N GLY A 294 10.36 -8.06 -15.73
CA GLY A 294 10.45 -9.22 -16.61
C GLY A 294 11.33 -8.79 -17.77
N ARG A 295 12.51 -9.40 -17.85
CA ARG A 295 13.48 -9.34 -18.96
C ARG A 295 12.79 -8.90 -20.25
N LYS A 296 13.17 -7.73 -20.81
CA LYS A 296 12.71 -7.26 -22.13
C LYS A 296 12.81 -8.44 -23.09
N VAL A 297 11.68 -9.01 -23.48
CA VAL A 297 11.64 -9.94 -24.61
C VAL A 297 11.89 -9.07 -25.82
N ARG A 298 13.04 -9.32 -26.45
CA ARG A 298 13.43 -8.73 -27.72
C ARG A 298 12.30 -9.05 -28.70
N LEU A 299 11.56 -8.04 -29.14
CA LEU A 299 10.70 -8.15 -30.32
C LEU A 299 11.65 -8.44 -31.49
N LEU A 300 11.70 -9.68 -31.92
CA LEU A 300 12.19 -10.01 -33.25
C LEU A 300 11.14 -9.47 -34.21
N GLU A 301 11.43 -8.31 -34.80
CA GLU A 301 10.82 -7.93 -36.06
C GLU A 301 11.14 -9.03 -37.07
N THR A 302 10.13 -9.83 -37.39
CA THR A 302 10.12 -10.53 -38.67
C THR A 302 9.32 -9.64 -39.60
N GLY A 303 10.07 -8.81 -40.34
CA GLY A 303 9.55 -8.09 -41.48
C GLY A 303 8.92 -9.10 -42.44
N GLY A 304 7.70 -8.79 -42.87
CA GLY A 304 7.09 -9.48 -43.99
C GLY A 304 7.90 -9.20 -45.24
N GLN A 305 8.16 -10.25 -46.01
CA GLN A 305 8.21 -10.14 -47.45
C GLN A 305 7.72 -11.46 -48.03
N GLN A 306 6.48 -11.44 -48.52
CA GLN A 306 6.04 -12.29 -49.63
C GLN A 306 6.79 -11.86 -50.91
N PRO A 307 6.99 -12.73 -51.90
CA PRO A 307 5.99 -13.66 -52.47
C PRO A 307 6.11 -15.11 -52.00
#